data_AF-A0A9Q3YH40-F1
#
_entry.id   AF-A0A9Q3YH40-F1
#
_cell.length_a   1.000
_cell.length_b   1.000
_cell.length_c   1.000
_cell.angle_alpha   90.00
_cell.angle_beta   90.00
_cell.angle_gamma   90.00
#
_symmetry.space_group_name_H-M   'P 1'
#
loop_
_entity.id
_entity.type
_entity.pdbx_description
1 polymer ?
#
loop_
_entity_poly.entity_id
_entity_poly.type
_entity_poly.pdbx_seq_one_letter_code
_entity_poly.pdbx_strand_id
1 'polypeptide(L)'
;MDVFELLGIKQGDSIIVDNPWTGTGEREVIPLALSRNGISIRSIDCRYGDIRYVGADWLIRLSDDKIVELKDFPFIAQKLQEFEYQKEFGKKTIDTNISIEDIEREYASISEILDTIPLGGVKVAITGTLPLPRKEAKALLESKGAVVVGSVNKQTTYLFMGNTGRYEITEKMKKAHSFGVKIITI
;
A
#
# COMPACT_ATOMS: atom_id res chain seq x y z
N MET A 1 0.60 -8.62 -13.43
CA MET A 1 -0.67 -7.88 -13.33
C MET A 1 -0.52 -6.96 -12.14
N ASP A 2 -0.55 -5.65 -12.35
CA ASP A 2 -0.38 -4.69 -11.25
C ASP A 2 -1.68 -4.52 -10.44
N VAL A 3 -1.62 -3.79 -9.33
CA VAL A 3 -2.81 -3.57 -8.47
C VAL A 3 -3.97 -2.91 -9.23
N PHE A 4 -3.68 -2.09 -10.24
CA PHE A 4 -4.70 -1.38 -11.02
C PHE A 4 -5.43 -2.36 -11.94
N GLU A 5 -4.68 -3.23 -12.61
CA GLU A 5 -5.23 -4.29 -13.44
C GLU A 5 -6.03 -5.32 -12.61
N LEU A 6 -5.55 -5.69 -11.42
CA LEU A 6 -6.25 -6.63 -10.52
C LEU A 6 -7.57 -6.08 -10.01
N LEU A 7 -7.61 -4.79 -9.68
CA LEU A 7 -8.81 -4.13 -9.18
C LEU A 7 -9.68 -3.54 -10.31
N GLY A 8 -9.25 -3.59 -11.57
CA GLY A 8 -10.00 -3.00 -12.68
C GLY A 8 -10.14 -1.47 -12.58
N ILE A 9 -9.19 -0.80 -11.93
CA ILE A 9 -9.13 0.66 -11.76
C ILE A 9 -8.00 1.24 -12.63
N LYS A 10 -7.94 2.54 -12.89
CA LYS A 10 -6.86 3.14 -13.70
C LYS A 10 -5.71 3.65 -12.84
N GLN A 11 -4.51 3.63 -13.39
CA GLN A 11 -3.34 4.19 -12.72
C GLN A 11 -3.48 5.70 -12.56
N GLY A 12 -3.52 6.15 -11.29
CA GLY A 12 -3.76 7.56 -10.96
C GLY A 12 -5.21 7.90 -10.67
N ASP A 13 -6.13 6.93 -10.79
CA ASP A 13 -7.43 7.06 -10.13
C ASP A 13 -7.19 7.12 -8.62
N SER A 14 -7.68 8.19 -8.04
CA SER A 14 -7.83 8.28 -6.61
C SER A 14 -9.08 7.51 -6.18
N ILE A 15 -8.89 6.52 -5.34
CA ILE A 15 -9.97 5.96 -4.56
C ILE A 15 -10.18 6.89 -3.39
N ILE A 16 -11.39 7.42 -3.22
CA ILE A 16 -11.71 8.13 -1.99
C ILE A 16 -12.15 7.07 -0.98
N VAL A 17 -11.34 6.83 0.05
CA VAL A 17 -11.70 5.96 1.17
C VAL A 17 -12.35 6.79 2.26
N ASP A 18 -13.47 6.30 2.77
CA ASP A 18 -14.06 6.80 4.00
C ASP A 18 -13.65 5.85 5.13
N ASN A 19 -12.75 6.30 6.00
CA ASN A 19 -12.27 5.53 7.14
C ASN A 19 -13.14 5.84 8.37
N PRO A 20 -14.03 4.92 8.79
CA PRO A 20 -14.93 5.17 9.92
C PRO A 20 -14.19 5.30 11.27
N TRP A 21 -12.96 4.80 11.38
CA TRP A 21 -12.20 4.77 12.64
C TRP A 21 -11.31 5.97 12.88
N THR A 22 -11.09 6.83 11.88
CA THR A 22 -10.24 8.03 12.04
C THR A 22 -11.02 9.32 12.24
N GLY A 23 -12.32 9.35 11.92
CA GLY A 23 -13.17 10.52 12.13
C GLY A 23 -12.78 11.77 11.31
N THR A 24 -11.89 11.65 10.32
CA THR A 24 -11.40 12.78 9.51
C THR A 24 -12.10 12.94 8.16
N GLY A 25 -13.15 12.15 7.90
CA GLY A 25 -13.85 12.13 6.61
C GLY A 25 -13.08 11.46 5.47
N GLU A 26 -13.63 11.64 4.27
CA GLU A 26 -13.17 11.08 3.00
C GLU A 26 -11.72 11.46 2.65
N ARG A 27 -10.94 10.49 2.15
CA ARG A 27 -9.54 10.69 1.79
C ARG A 27 -9.20 10.13 0.43
N GLU A 28 -8.55 10.95 -0.38
CA GLU A 28 -7.97 10.56 -1.66
C GLU A 28 -6.78 9.61 -1.45
N VAL A 29 -6.90 8.35 -1.88
CA VAL A 29 -5.86 7.33 -1.78
C VAL A 29 -5.60 6.69 -3.13
N ILE A 30 -4.33 6.42 -3.42
CA ILE A 30 -3.94 5.66 -4.60
C ILE A 30 -3.51 4.28 -4.10
N PRO A 31 -4.20 3.18 -4.47
CA PRO A 31 -3.74 1.84 -4.16
C PRO A 31 -2.41 1.58 -4.84
N LEU A 32 -1.42 1.13 -4.08
CA LEU A 32 -0.08 0.84 -4.59
C LEU A 32 0.25 -0.65 -4.47
N ALA A 33 -0.27 -1.36 -3.47
CA ALA A 33 -0.03 -2.79 -3.29
C ALA A 33 -1.20 -3.50 -2.58
N LEU A 34 -1.45 -4.76 -2.94
CA LEU A 34 -2.34 -5.68 -2.22
C LEU A 34 -1.56 -6.51 -1.19
N SER A 35 -2.24 -7.03 -0.18
CA SER A 35 -1.67 -8.02 0.74
C SER A 35 -1.29 -9.32 0.02
N ARG A 36 -0.42 -10.12 0.65
CA ARG A 36 -0.05 -11.46 0.15
C ARG A 36 -1.24 -12.38 -0.16
N ASN A 37 -2.30 -12.29 0.65
CA ASN A 37 -3.54 -13.03 0.41
C ASN A 37 -4.49 -12.35 -0.59
N GLY A 38 -4.18 -11.12 -1.02
CA GLY A 38 -4.94 -10.37 -2.01
C GLY A 38 -6.28 -9.83 -1.52
N ILE A 39 -6.52 -9.76 -0.20
CA ILE A 39 -7.82 -9.39 0.38
C ILE A 39 -7.88 -7.92 0.84
N SER A 40 -6.72 -7.26 0.97
CA SER A 40 -6.60 -5.90 1.50
C SER A 40 -5.63 -5.04 0.69
N ILE A 41 -5.78 -3.72 0.75
CA ILE A 41 -4.79 -2.77 0.21
C ILE A 41 -3.83 -2.41 1.35
N ARG A 42 -2.54 -2.70 1.17
CA ARG A 42 -1.50 -2.54 2.21
C ARG A 42 -0.55 -1.36 1.95
N SER A 43 -0.58 -0.77 0.76
CA SER A 43 0.16 0.45 0.48
C SER A 43 -0.72 1.44 -0.25
N ILE A 44 -0.76 2.65 0.28
CA ILE A 44 -1.57 3.78 -0.17
C ILE A 44 -0.67 5.00 -0.25
N ASP A 45 -0.92 5.90 -1.20
CA ASP A 45 -0.36 7.26 -1.18
C ASP A 45 -0.84 8.02 0.07
N CYS A 46 -0.06 7.94 1.17
CA CYS A 46 -0.41 8.47 2.48
C CYS A 46 -0.22 10.00 2.57
N ARG A 47 -0.82 10.78 1.68
CA ARG A 47 -0.68 12.25 1.71
C ARG A 47 -1.12 12.92 3.02
N TYR A 48 -1.88 12.20 3.84
CA TYR A 48 -2.52 12.71 5.05
C TYR A 48 -2.35 11.79 6.28
N GLY A 49 -1.25 11.01 6.31
CA GLY A 49 -0.92 10.13 7.44
C GLY A 49 -1.24 8.66 7.20
N ASP A 50 -0.96 7.86 8.22
CA ASP A 50 -0.88 6.39 8.20
C ASP A 50 -2.22 5.68 7.95
N ILE A 51 -2.73 5.72 6.72
CA ILE A 51 -3.71 4.74 6.26
C ILE A 51 -2.90 3.49 5.88
N ARG A 52 -2.69 2.65 6.89
CA ARG A 52 -1.83 1.45 6.80
C ARG A 52 -2.57 0.23 6.25
N TYR A 53 -3.91 0.28 6.22
CA TYR A 53 -4.76 -0.86 5.90
C TYR A 53 -6.13 -0.40 5.38
N VAL A 54 -6.58 -0.97 4.27
CA VAL A 54 -7.98 -0.96 3.83
C VAL A 54 -8.48 -2.40 3.82
N GLY A 55 -9.44 -2.67 4.70
CA GLY A 55 -10.07 -3.98 4.83
C GLY A 55 -11.06 -4.25 3.70
N ALA A 56 -11.38 -5.52 3.48
CA ALA A 56 -12.31 -5.92 2.43
C ALA A 56 -13.72 -5.33 2.62
N ASP A 57 -14.11 -5.01 3.85
CA ASP A 57 -15.39 -4.41 4.24
C ASP A 57 -15.43 -2.87 4.13
N TRP A 58 -14.34 -2.24 3.68
CA TRP A 58 -14.29 -0.78 3.56
C TRP A 58 -14.96 -0.28 2.29
N LEU A 59 -15.54 0.91 2.40
CA LEU A 59 -16.13 1.63 1.28
C LEU A 59 -15.06 2.37 0.46
N ILE A 60 -15.20 2.24 -0.84
CA ILE A 60 -14.36 2.81 -1.89
C ILE A 60 -15.27 3.66 -2.76
N ARG A 61 -15.06 4.97 -2.76
CA ARG A 61 -15.64 5.88 -3.75
C ARG A 61 -14.71 5.94 -4.96
N LEU A 62 -15.24 5.50 -6.10
CA LEU A 62 -14.58 5.51 -7.40
C LEU A 62 -14.60 6.90 -8.03
N SER A 63 -13.84 7.08 -9.11
CA SER A 63 -13.75 8.34 -9.85
C SER A 63 -15.04 8.76 -10.56
N ASP A 64 -16.01 7.85 -10.70
CA ASP A 64 -17.36 8.09 -11.23
C ASP A 64 -18.40 8.32 -10.11
N ASP A 65 -17.94 8.63 -8.89
CA ASP A 65 -18.75 8.80 -7.67
C ASP A 65 -19.49 7.54 -7.18
N LYS A 66 -19.29 6.39 -7.82
CA LYS A 66 -19.86 5.13 -7.34
C LYS A 66 -19.16 4.70 -6.06
N ILE A 67 -19.95 4.31 -5.06
CA ILE A 67 -19.47 3.71 -3.82
C ILE A 67 -19.59 2.19 -3.93
N VAL A 68 -18.50 1.47 -3.67
CA VAL A 68 -18.43 0.01 -3.66
C VAL A 68 -17.66 -0.46 -2.43
N GLU A 69 -17.91 -1.67 -1.93
CA GLU A 69 -17.03 -2.25 -0.92
C GLU A 69 -15.80 -2.89 -1.59
N LEU A 70 -14.64 -2.90 -0.93
CA LEU A 70 -13.44 -3.53 -1.46
C LEU A 70 -13.68 -5.02 -1.80
N LYS A 71 -14.49 -5.73 -1.01
CA LYS A 71 -14.86 -7.13 -1.23
C LYS A 71 -15.67 -7.36 -2.50
N ASP A 72 -16.30 -6.32 -3.05
CA ASP A 72 -17.12 -6.43 -4.27
C ASP A 72 -16.28 -6.41 -5.55
N PHE A 73 -14.99 -6.08 -5.45
CA PHE A 73 -14.08 -6.22 -6.59
C PHE A 73 -13.87 -7.70 -6.91
N PRO A 74 -14.01 -8.13 -8.18
CA PRO A 74 -13.98 -9.56 -8.54
C PRO A 74 -12.75 -10.32 -8.03
N PHE A 75 -11.56 -9.70 -8.09
CA PHE A 75 -10.34 -10.29 -7.58
C PHE A 75 -10.39 -10.50 -6.06
N ILE A 76 -10.86 -9.51 -5.30
CA ILE A 76 -10.98 -9.59 -3.83
C ILE A 76 -12.04 -10.63 -3.45
N ALA A 77 -13.20 -10.61 -4.10
CA ALA A 77 -14.29 -11.57 -3.89
C ALA A 77 -13.81 -13.02 -4.09
N GLN A 78 -13.04 -13.26 -5.16
CA GLN A 78 -12.46 -14.57 -5.42
C GLN A 78 -11.48 -14.98 -4.31
N LYS A 79 -10.59 -14.06 -3.88
CA LYS A 79 -9.61 -14.35 -2.82
C LYS A 79 -10.26 -14.65 -1.47
N LEU A 80 -11.37 -13.97 -1.15
CA LEU A 80 -12.17 -14.26 0.04
C LEU A 80 -12.78 -15.67 -0.01
N GLN A 81 -13.32 -16.09 -1.16
CA GLN A 81 -13.86 -17.43 -1.33
C GLN A 81 -12.77 -18.51 -1.19
N GLU A 82 -11.60 -18.29 -1.81
CA GLU A 82 -10.45 -19.18 -1.70
C GLU A 82 -9.99 -19.31 -0.23
N PHE A 83 -9.99 -18.19 0.52
CA PHE A 83 -9.61 -18.15 1.92
C PHE A 83 -10.60 -18.91 2.82
N GLU A 84 -11.91 -18.68 2.68
CA GLU A 84 -12.93 -19.43 3.45
C GLU A 84 -12.90 -20.92 3.12
N TYR A 85 -12.75 -21.28 1.83
CA TYR A 85 -12.61 -22.68 1.43
C TYR A 85 -11.38 -23.35 2.07
N GLN A 86 -10.23 -22.66 2.15
CA GLN A 86 -9.04 -23.19 2.83
C GLN A 86 -9.22 -23.31 4.35
N LYS A 87 -9.99 -22.43 4.97
CA LYS A 87 -10.30 -22.50 6.41
C LYS A 87 -11.21 -23.68 6.74
N GLU A 88 -12.14 -24.01 5.84
CA GLU A 88 -13.10 -25.10 6.01
C GLU A 88 -12.52 -26.48 5.61
N PHE A 89 -11.68 -26.54 4.55
CA PHE A 89 -11.22 -27.79 3.95
C PHE A 89 -9.68 -27.96 3.88
N GLY A 90 -8.89 -26.93 4.19
CA GLY A 90 -7.44 -26.98 4.19
C GLY A 90 -6.85 -27.58 5.47
N LYS A 91 -5.69 -28.25 5.37
CA LYS A 91 -4.87 -28.54 6.56
C LYS A 91 -4.50 -27.21 7.21
N LYS A 92 -4.79 -27.05 8.51
CA LYS A 92 -4.35 -25.90 9.34
C LYS A 92 -2.85 -25.69 9.18
N THR A 93 -2.48 -24.84 8.25
CA THR A 93 -1.17 -24.19 8.19
C THR A 93 -1.42 -22.73 8.57
N ILE A 94 -2.21 -22.54 9.62
CA ILE A 94 -2.39 -21.25 10.25
C ILE A 94 -1.18 -21.16 11.18
N ASP A 95 -0.26 -20.24 10.91
CA ASP A 95 0.71 -19.87 11.91
C ASP A 95 -0.08 -19.32 13.10
N THR A 96 -0.22 -20.13 14.15
CA THR A 96 -1.06 -19.83 15.33
C THR A 96 -0.53 -18.66 16.15
N ASN A 97 0.60 -18.08 15.75
CA ASN A 97 1.20 -16.91 16.39
C ASN A 97 0.70 -15.57 15.82
N ILE A 98 -0.11 -15.57 14.77
CA ILE A 98 -0.67 -14.33 14.21
C ILE A 98 -1.95 -14.01 15.00
N SER A 99 -1.86 -13.08 15.95
CA SER A 99 -3.04 -12.58 16.65
C SER A 99 -3.87 -11.67 15.74
N ILE A 100 -5.15 -11.48 16.05
CA ILE A 100 -6.02 -10.52 15.33
C ILE A 100 -5.42 -9.09 15.42
N GLU A 101 -4.73 -8.78 16.52
CA GLU A 101 -4.03 -7.51 16.75
C GLU A 101 -2.75 -7.37 15.89
N ASP A 102 -2.13 -8.48 15.47
CA ASP A 102 -1.02 -8.49 14.51
C ASP A 102 -1.51 -8.26 13.07
N ILE A 103 -2.69 -8.80 12.72
CA ILE A 103 -3.36 -8.55 11.43
C ILE A 103 -3.70 -7.05 11.29
N GLU A 104 -4.10 -6.41 12.39
CA GLU A 104 -4.44 -4.99 12.46
C GLU A 104 -3.23 -4.04 12.28
N ARG A 105 -1.99 -4.54 12.31
CA ARG A 105 -0.77 -3.70 12.29
C ARG A 105 0.40 -4.20 11.43
N GLU A 106 0.20 -5.20 10.60
CA GLU A 106 1.23 -5.63 9.65
C GLU A 106 1.51 -4.57 8.56
N TYR A 107 2.75 -4.08 8.53
CA TYR A 107 3.30 -3.32 7.40
C TYR A 107 3.41 -4.25 6.20
N ALA A 108 3.13 -3.77 4.99
CA ALA A 108 3.58 -4.49 3.81
C ALA A 108 5.10 -4.58 3.84
N SER A 109 5.63 -5.78 3.76
CA SER A 109 7.05 -5.98 3.56
C SER A 109 7.49 -5.29 2.27
N ILE A 110 8.74 -4.81 2.24
CA ILE A 110 9.32 -4.29 1.00
C ILE A 110 9.10 -5.28 -0.14
N SER A 111 9.32 -6.59 0.08
CA SER A 111 9.12 -7.63 -0.95
C SER A 111 7.73 -7.62 -1.57
N GLU A 112 6.66 -7.55 -0.78
CA GLU A 112 5.28 -7.57 -1.29
C GLU A 112 4.97 -6.35 -2.17
N ILE A 113 5.55 -5.20 -1.81
CA ILE A 113 5.41 -3.96 -2.57
C ILE A 113 6.20 -4.04 -3.89
N LEU A 114 7.40 -4.60 -3.84
CA LEU A 114 8.26 -4.75 -5.01
C LEU A 114 7.72 -5.74 -6.06
N ASP A 115 6.77 -6.59 -5.68
CA ASP A 115 6.12 -7.53 -6.61
C ASP A 115 4.85 -6.95 -7.25
N THR A 116 4.32 -5.86 -6.71
CA THR A 116 3.04 -5.27 -7.13
C THR A 116 3.18 -3.91 -7.81
N ILE A 117 4.34 -3.27 -7.70
CA ILE A 117 4.62 -1.95 -8.29
C ILE A 117 5.66 -2.05 -9.42
N PRO A 118 5.40 -1.47 -10.60
CA PRO A 118 6.39 -1.40 -11.66
C PRO A 118 7.49 -0.39 -11.29
N LEU A 119 8.70 -0.90 -11.06
CA LEU A 119 9.85 -0.10 -10.65
C LEU A 119 10.94 0.06 -11.72
N GLY A 120 10.76 -0.52 -12.91
CA GLY A 120 11.73 -0.42 -13.99
C GLY A 120 11.93 1.03 -14.46
N GLY A 121 13.14 1.57 -14.29
CA GLY A 121 13.57 2.86 -14.82
C GLY A 121 13.04 4.10 -14.07
N VAL A 122 12.25 3.93 -13.01
CA VAL A 122 11.70 5.05 -12.24
C VAL A 122 12.67 5.53 -11.15
N LYS A 123 12.59 6.81 -10.77
CA LYS A 123 13.40 7.37 -9.67
C LYS A 123 12.67 7.24 -8.35
N VAL A 124 13.33 6.69 -7.34
CA VAL A 124 12.75 6.46 -6.01
C VAL A 124 13.61 7.08 -4.92
N ALA A 125 12.97 7.64 -3.90
CA ALA A 125 13.65 8.15 -2.71
C ALA A 125 13.25 7.33 -1.47
N ILE A 126 14.08 7.36 -0.42
CA ILE A 126 13.81 6.64 0.83
C ILE A 126 13.89 7.59 2.05
N THR A 127 12.91 7.54 2.94
CA THR A 127 12.81 8.32 4.18
C THR A 127 12.34 7.47 5.37
N GLY A 128 12.44 7.99 6.60
CA GLY A 128 12.05 7.29 7.82
C GLY A 128 12.99 6.17 8.28
N THR A 129 12.57 5.50 9.35
CA THR A 129 13.20 4.31 9.93
C THR A 129 12.64 3.06 9.27
N LEU A 130 13.45 2.40 8.47
CA LEU A 130 13.04 1.25 7.66
C LEU A 130 13.07 -0.05 8.50
N PRO A 131 12.23 -1.05 8.19
CA PRO A 131 12.27 -2.35 8.86
C PRO A 131 13.52 -3.18 8.53
N LEU A 132 14.33 -2.75 7.55
CA LEU A 132 15.60 -3.35 7.17
C LEU A 132 16.71 -2.30 7.00
N PRO A 133 17.99 -2.68 7.02
CA PRO A 133 19.09 -1.76 6.77
C PRO A 133 18.90 -0.97 5.46
N ARG A 134 19.10 0.35 5.51
CA ARG A 134 18.93 1.24 4.35
C ARG A 134 19.74 0.82 3.13
N LYS A 135 20.89 0.18 3.33
CA LYS A 135 21.71 -0.38 2.25
C LYS A 135 21.02 -1.55 1.54
N GLU A 136 20.38 -2.44 2.30
CA GLU A 136 19.62 -3.57 1.76
C GLU A 136 18.36 -3.10 1.04
N ALA A 137 17.63 -2.15 1.61
CA ALA A 137 16.45 -1.56 0.97
C ALA A 137 16.82 -0.93 -0.39
N LYS A 138 17.94 -0.21 -0.44
CA LYS A 138 18.48 0.34 -1.69
C LYS A 138 18.77 -0.76 -2.71
N ALA A 139 19.48 -1.81 -2.31
CA ALA A 139 19.83 -2.92 -3.19
C ALA A 139 18.61 -3.66 -3.74
N LEU A 140 17.57 -3.83 -2.92
CA LEU A 140 16.30 -4.44 -3.32
C LEU A 140 15.52 -3.58 -4.33
N LEU A 141 15.51 -2.26 -4.15
CA LEU A 141 14.89 -1.35 -5.12
C LEU A 141 15.65 -1.35 -6.46
N GLU A 142 16.97 -1.30 -6.40
CA GLU A 142 17.83 -1.34 -7.60
C GLU A 142 17.72 -2.68 -8.34
N SER A 143 17.58 -3.81 -7.64
CA SER A 143 17.40 -5.13 -8.27
C SER A 143 16.08 -5.24 -9.05
N LYS A 144 15.08 -4.42 -8.71
CA LYS A 144 13.81 -4.28 -9.43
C LYS A 144 13.85 -3.21 -10.53
N GLY A 145 15.04 -2.65 -10.80
CA GLY A 145 15.28 -1.68 -11.87
C GLY A 145 15.02 -0.22 -11.49
N ALA A 146 14.81 0.10 -10.21
CA ALA A 146 14.64 1.48 -9.77
C ALA A 146 15.98 2.22 -9.69
N VAL A 147 15.94 3.54 -9.88
CA VAL A 147 17.08 4.43 -9.63
C VAL A 147 16.89 5.11 -8.28
N VAL A 148 17.66 4.70 -7.27
CA VAL A 148 17.54 5.24 -5.90
C VAL A 148 18.27 6.58 -5.78
N VAL A 149 17.52 7.64 -5.47
CA VAL A 149 18.00 9.02 -5.33
C VAL A 149 17.96 9.52 -3.89
N GLY A 150 18.89 10.41 -3.52
CA GLY A 150 19.01 10.95 -2.17
C GLY A 150 17.99 12.05 -1.82
N SER A 151 17.42 12.71 -2.84
CA SER A 151 16.50 13.83 -2.72
C SER A 151 15.21 13.61 -3.51
N VAL A 152 14.12 14.24 -3.06
CA VAL A 152 12.83 14.23 -3.73
C VAL A 152 12.73 15.45 -4.64
N ASN A 153 12.39 15.24 -5.91
CA ASN A 153 12.16 16.28 -6.91
C ASN A 153 11.04 15.88 -7.89
N LYS A 154 10.75 16.73 -8.87
CA LYS A 154 9.69 16.49 -9.89
C LYS A 154 9.88 15.23 -10.74
N GLN A 155 11.10 14.69 -10.81
CA GLN A 155 11.40 13.45 -11.54
C GLN A 155 11.31 12.21 -10.64
N THR A 156 11.16 12.38 -9.32
CA THR A 156 10.93 11.27 -8.39
C THR A 156 9.53 10.75 -8.59
N THR A 157 9.37 9.45 -8.78
CA THR A 157 8.06 8.81 -8.95
C THR A 157 7.50 8.33 -7.62
N TYR A 158 8.35 7.73 -6.78
CA TYR A 158 7.96 7.16 -5.49
C TYR A 158 8.88 7.62 -4.35
N LEU A 159 8.30 7.85 -3.17
CA LEU A 159 9.01 7.99 -1.91
C LEU A 159 8.66 6.81 -1.01
N PHE A 160 9.61 5.90 -0.80
CA PHE A 160 9.50 4.82 0.18
C PHE A 160 9.74 5.38 1.57
N MET A 161 8.80 5.18 2.48
CA MET A 161 8.76 5.76 3.80
C MET A 161 8.67 4.66 4.85
N GLY A 162 9.76 4.48 5.59
CA GLY A 162 9.73 3.72 6.84
C GLY A 162 9.02 4.47 7.96
N ASN A 163 8.88 3.86 9.13
CA ASN A 163 8.35 4.50 10.34
C ASN A 163 9.03 5.86 10.61
N THR A 164 8.25 6.93 10.59
CA THR A 164 8.72 8.30 10.90
C THR A 164 8.40 8.73 12.33
N GLY A 165 7.75 7.89 13.13
CA GLY A 165 7.11 8.31 14.38
C GLY A 165 5.63 8.62 14.16
N ARG A 166 4.81 8.49 15.21
CA ARG A 166 3.36 8.64 15.10
C ARG A 166 3.02 10.10 14.74
N TYR A 167 2.52 10.33 13.53
CA TYR A 167 2.11 11.64 12.99
C TYR A 167 3.26 12.61 12.64
N GLU A 168 4.49 12.13 12.46
CA GLU A 168 5.61 13.00 12.07
C GLU A 168 5.66 13.22 10.54
N ILE A 169 5.64 14.49 10.12
CA ILE A 169 5.79 14.90 8.72
C ILE A 169 7.25 15.29 8.45
N THR A 170 7.97 14.47 7.70
CA THR A 170 9.38 14.76 7.33
C THR A 170 9.49 15.77 6.18
N GLU A 171 10.63 16.45 6.05
CA GLU A 171 10.89 17.38 4.93
C GLU A 171 10.81 16.72 3.55
N LYS A 172 11.14 15.42 3.45
CA LYS A 172 10.98 14.65 2.22
C LYS A 172 9.50 14.38 1.90
N MET A 173 8.66 14.18 2.90
CA MET A 173 7.20 14.04 2.71
C MET A 173 6.59 15.35 2.21
N LYS A 174 6.92 16.49 2.83
CA LYS A 174 6.47 17.81 2.36
C LYS A 174 6.83 18.05 0.89
N LYS A 175 8.09 17.74 0.52
CA LYS A 175 8.55 17.84 -0.87
C LYS A 175 7.79 16.87 -1.79
N ALA A 176 7.57 15.63 -1.35
CA ALA A 176 6.82 14.66 -2.12
C ALA A 176 5.40 15.17 -2.42
N HIS A 177 4.70 15.68 -1.41
CA HIS A 177 3.37 16.30 -1.60
C HIS A 177 3.43 17.45 -2.59
N SER A 178 4.38 18.38 -2.44
CA SER A 178 4.49 19.54 -3.31
C SER A 178 4.76 19.20 -4.78
N PHE A 179 5.37 18.04 -5.03
CA PHE A 179 5.72 17.57 -6.37
C PHE A 179 4.77 16.49 -6.91
N GLY A 180 3.75 16.09 -6.14
CA GLY A 180 2.84 15.01 -6.51
C GLY A 180 3.51 13.63 -6.55
N VAL A 181 4.61 13.46 -5.81
CA VAL A 181 5.32 12.18 -5.69
C VAL A 181 4.53 11.26 -4.79
N LYS A 182 4.27 10.03 -5.26
CA LYS A 182 3.52 9.01 -4.51
C LYS A 182 4.34 8.52 -3.32
N ILE A 183 3.74 8.47 -2.13
CA ILE A 183 4.40 7.95 -0.94
C ILE A 183 3.99 6.49 -0.70
N ILE A 184 4.98 5.62 -0.50
CA ILE A 184 4.79 4.20 -0.18
C ILE A 184 5.27 3.99 1.24
N THR A 185 4.38 3.61 2.17
CA THR A 185 4.78 3.25 3.54
C THR A 185 5.28 1.81 3.59
N ILE A 186 6.40 1.58 4.29
CA ILE A 186 7.10 0.29 4.45
C ILE A 186 7.57 0.06 5.87
#